data_AF-A0A9D4YHZ3-F1
#
_entry.id   AF-A0A9D4YHZ3-F1
#
_cell.length_a   1.000
_cell.length_b   1.000
_cell.length_c   1.000
_cell.angle_alpha   90.00
_cell.angle_beta   90.00
_cell.angle_gamma   90.00
#
_symmetry.space_group_name_H-M   'P 1'
#
loop_
_entity.id
_entity.type
_entity.pdbx_description
1 polymer ?
#
loop_
_entity_poly.entity_id
_entity_poly.type
_entity_poly.pdbx_seq_one_letter_code
_entity_poly.pdbx_strand_id
1 'polypeptide(L)'
;MATFVQSSSMGVSKESQTRAAKIIGVVCDGYQNFKSSESELFFEYSKRLVKERWEKFREAVEQSMVFTVTKYPKAYCNFTNEISETYPSFAWLKCEGNEDGHNYLRKLNICSREGERFGADSKFVRVSMLGMDDDFNELVKRLSNVKIE
;
A
#
# COMPACT_ATOMS: atom_id res chain seq x y z
N MET A 1 -15.03 1.79 25.81
CA MET A 1 -14.89 2.47 24.50
C MET A 1 -15.82 3.67 24.37
N ALA A 2 -17.15 3.51 24.50
CA ALA A 2 -18.10 4.63 24.37
C ALA A 2 -17.80 5.80 25.34
N THR A 3 -17.54 5.51 26.61
CA THR A 3 -17.15 6.53 27.61
C THR A 3 -15.89 7.28 27.21
N PHE A 4 -14.88 6.58 26.67
CA PHE A 4 -13.64 7.22 26.22
C PHE A 4 -13.89 8.19 25.08
N VAL A 5 -14.67 7.80 24.07
CA VAL A 5 -15.01 8.67 22.92
C VAL A 5 -15.81 9.90 23.35
N GLN A 6 -16.72 9.73 24.31
CA GLN A 6 -17.47 10.85 24.87
C GLN A 6 -16.56 11.81 25.64
N SER A 7 -15.64 11.29 26.46
CA SER A 7 -14.74 12.11 27.26
C SER A 7 -13.61 12.76 26.47
N SER A 8 -13.11 12.13 25.41
CA SER A 8 -11.94 12.61 24.65
C SER A 8 -12.30 13.57 23.52
N SER A 9 -13.39 13.31 22.80
CA SER A 9 -13.76 14.06 21.59
C SER A 9 -15.23 14.44 21.51
N MET A 10 -16.02 14.15 22.56
CA MET A 10 -17.47 14.37 22.60
C MET A 10 -18.20 13.72 21.42
N GLY A 11 -17.78 12.51 21.04
CA GLY A 11 -18.31 11.81 19.87
C GLY A 11 -17.43 12.00 18.64
N VAL A 12 -18.03 11.84 17.46
CA VAL A 12 -17.36 11.97 16.16
C VAL A 12 -18.15 12.91 15.27
N SER A 13 -17.48 13.62 14.36
CA SER A 13 -18.12 14.61 13.49
C SER A 13 -19.32 14.01 12.74
N LYS A 14 -20.46 14.70 12.78
CA LYS A 14 -21.66 14.29 12.05
C LYS A 14 -21.48 14.42 10.55
N GLU A 15 -20.73 15.42 10.10
CA GLU A 15 -20.39 15.60 8.68
C GLU A 15 -19.54 14.44 8.17
N SER A 16 -18.53 14.00 8.95
CA SER A 16 -17.71 12.84 8.59
C SER A 16 -18.55 11.56 8.51
N GLN A 17 -19.49 11.35 9.45
CA GLN A 17 -20.43 10.22 9.42
C GLN A 17 -21.29 10.26 8.16
N THR A 18 -21.92 11.40 7.86
CA THR A 18 -22.80 11.57 6.69
C THR A 18 -22.04 11.33 5.38
N ARG A 19 -20.84 11.89 5.25
CA ARG A 19 -19.99 11.69 4.06
C ARG A 19 -19.57 10.23 3.91
N ALA A 20 -19.11 9.59 5.00
CA ALA A 20 -18.72 8.18 4.97
C ALA A 20 -19.89 7.28 4.60
N ALA A 21 -21.07 7.50 5.18
CA ALA A 21 -22.28 6.75 4.86
C ALA A 21 -22.65 6.88 3.37
N LYS A 22 -22.52 8.08 2.79
CA LYS A 22 -22.80 8.28 1.36
C LYS A 22 -21.80 7.55 0.47
N ILE A 23 -20.50 7.62 0.77
CA ILE A 23 -19.45 6.93 0.00
C ILE A 23 -19.65 5.41 0.07
N ILE A 24 -19.82 4.86 1.27
CA ILE A 24 -20.05 3.42 1.48
C ILE A 24 -21.35 2.98 0.78
N GLY A 25 -22.41 3.79 0.86
CA GLY A 25 -23.66 3.53 0.16
C GLY A 25 -23.47 3.36 -1.35
N VAL A 26 -22.73 4.27 -1.99
CA VAL A 26 -22.41 4.17 -3.44
C VAL A 26 -21.62 2.90 -3.75
N VAL A 27 -20.64 2.53 -2.91
CA VAL A 27 -19.89 1.26 -3.09
C VAL A 27 -20.83 0.07 -2.99
N CYS A 28 -21.68 -0.01 -1.96
CA CYS A 28 -22.65 -1.09 -1.78
C CYS A 28 -23.65 -1.19 -2.93
N ASP A 29 -24.21 -0.05 -3.36
CA ASP A 29 -25.18 0.02 -4.45
C ASP A 29 -24.60 -0.52 -5.77
N GLY A 30 -23.30 -0.31 -6.02
CA GLY A 30 -22.60 -0.82 -7.20
C GLY A 30 -22.50 -2.35 -7.25
N TYR A 31 -22.39 -3.02 -6.09
CA TYR A 31 -22.34 -4.50 -6.02
C TYR A 31 -23.73 -5.15 -5.93
N GLN A 32 -24.73 -4.44 -5.43
CA GLN A 32 -26.10 -4.95 -5.35
C GLN A 32 -26.87 -4.78 -6.65
N ASN A 33 -26.61 -3.69 -7.38
CA ASN A 33 -27.21 -3.42 -8.67
C ASN A 33 -26.15 -3.72 -9.74
N PHE A 34 -26.26 -4.85 -10.44
CA PHE A 34 -25.42 -5.27 -11.59
C PHE A 34 -25.47 -4.32 -12.82
N LYS A 35 -25.72 -3.01 -12.60
CA LYS A 35 -25.81 -1.98 -13.62
C LYS A 35 -24.45 -1.40 -14.00
N SER A 36 -23.44 -1.58 -13.15
CA SER A 36 -22.06 -1.14 -13.39
C SER A 36 -21.28 -2.24 -14.13
N SER A 37 -20.41 -1.82 -15.05
CA SER A 37 -19.44 -2.75 -15.63
C SER A 37 -18.47 -3.24 -14.53
N GLU A 38 -17.96 -4.47 -14.65
CA GLU A 38 -17.02 -5.05 -13.67
C GLU A 38 -15.79 -4.16 -13.44
N SER A 39 -15.36 -3.40 -14.47
CA SER A 39 -14.26 -2.44 -14.39
C SER A 39 -14.53 -1.18 -13.55
N GLU A 40 -15.79 -0.88 -13.25
CA GLU A 40 -16.21 0.29 -12.46
C GLU A 40 -16.46 -0.07 -10.98
N LEU A 41 -16.50 -1.36 -10.66
CA LEU A 41 -16.68 -1.83 -9.29
C LEU A 41 -15.42 -1.51 -8.46
N PHE A 42 -15.64 -0.94 -7.27
CA PHE A 42 -14.59 -0.32 -6.48
C PHE A 42 -13.43 -1.26 -6.13
N PHE A 43 -13.72 -2.50 -5.71
CA PHE A 43 -12.70 -3.47 -5.30
C PHE A 43 -11.98 -4.10 -6.49
N GLU A 44 -12.65 -4.38 -7.60
CA GLU A 44 -12.04 -4.88 -8.83
C GLU A 44 -11.10 -3.83 -9.44
N TYR A 45 -11.58 -2.58 -9.54
CA TYR A 45 -10.79 -1.44 -9.98
C TYR A 45 -9.55 -1.23 -9.09
N SER A 46 -9.75 -1.19 -7.78
CA SER A 46 -8.66 -0.99 -6.81
C SER A 46 -7.65 -2.13 -6.83
N LYS A 47 -8.13 -3.39 -6.93
CA LYS A 47 -7.27 -4.57 -7.03
C LYS A 47 -6.38 -4.49 -8.26
N ARG A 48 -6.94 -4.12 -9.42
CA ARG A 48 -6.19 -3.95 -10.67
C ARG A 48 -5.11 -2.88 -10.52
N LEU A 49 -5.45 -1.70 -10.02
CA LEU A 49 -4.48 -0.61 -9.82
C LEU A 49 -3.32 -1.01 -8.91
N VAL A 50 -3.62 -1.62 -7.75
CA VAL A 50 -2.60 -1.99 -6.78
C VAL A 50 -1.74 -3.14 -7.32
N LYS A 51 -2.32 -4.08 -8.08
CA LYS A 51 -1.58 -5.13 -8.80
C LYS A 51 -0.57 -4.53 -9.80
N GLU A 52 -1.01 -3.63 -10.67
CA GLU A 52 -0.16 -2.96 -11.66
C GLU A 52 1.01 -2.21 -10.97
N ARG A 53 0.74 -1.54 -9.85
CA ARG A 53 1.79 -0.90 -9.04
C ARG A 53 2.78 -1.93 -8.46
N TRP A 54 2.29 -3.04 -7.93
CA TRP A 54 3.16 -4.09 -7.39
C TRP A 54 4.02 -4.78 -8.46
N GLU A 55 3.54 -4.90 -9.69
CA GLU A 55 4.33 -5.43 -10.81
C GLU A 55 5.50 -4.50 -11.14
N LYS A 56 5.23 -3.21 -11.37
CA LYS A 56 6.27 -2.19 -11.64
C LYS A 56 7.28 -2.06 -10.51
N PHE A 57 6.81 -2.10 -9.27
CA PHE A 57 7.66 -1.96 -8.09
C PHE A 57 8.58 -3.17 -7.92
N ARG A 58 8.07 -4.39 -8.10
CA ARG A 58 8.89 -5.61 -8.03
C ARG A 58 9.98 -5.61 -9.09
N GLU A 59 9.65 -5.21 -10.31
CA GLU A 59 10.63 -5.09 -11.40
C GLU A 59 11.76 -4.09 -11.04
N ALA A 60 11.43 -2.92 -10.50
CA ALA A 60 12.43 -1.93 -10.07
C ALA A 60 13.31 -2.43 -8.92
N VAL A 61 12.73 -3.13 -7.95
CA VAL A 61 13.48 -3.72 -6.83
C VAL A 61 14.42 -4.82 -7.33
N GLU A 62 13.95 -5.71 -8.20
CA GLU A 62 14.76 -6.78 -8.79
C GLU A 62 15.94 -6.23 -9.60
N GLN A 63 15.75 -5.13 -10.34
CA GLN A 63 16.83 -4.44 -11.07
C GLN A 63 17.90 -3.86 -10.15
N SER A 64 17.51 -3.35 -8.98
CA SER A 64 18.45 -2.72 -8.05
C SER A 64 19.41 -3.71 -7.38
N MET A 65 18.97 -4.96 -7.14
CA MET A 65 19.67 -5.98 -6.35
C MET A 65 20.09 -5.58 -4.91
N VAL A 66 19.76 -4.36 -4.46
CA VAL A 66 20.10 -3.85 -3.11
C VAL A 66 19.02 -4.18 -2.07
N PHE A 67 17.79 -4.37 -2.54
CA PHE A 67 16.63 -4.59 -1.68
C PHE A 67 15.99 -5.95 -1.94
N THR A 68 15.56 -6.60 -0.87
CA THR A 68 14.67 -7.76 -0.93
C THR A 68 13.27 -7.31 -0.52
N VAL A 69 12.29 -7.58 -1.37
CA VAL A 69 10.87 -7.37 -1.05
C VAL A 69 10.26 -8.65 -0.48
N THR A 70 9.37 -8.49 0.49
CA THR A 70 8.63 -9.62 1.08
C THR A 70 7.80 -10.34 0.03
N LYS A 71 7.90 -11.68 -0.04
CA LYS A 71 7.09 -12.52 -0.93
C LYS A 71 5.77 -12.87 -0.25
N TYR A 72 4.67 -12.72 -0.98
CA TYR A 72 3.33 -13.06 -0.49
C TYR A 72 2.80 -14.32 -1.18
N PRO A 73 2.24 -15.29 -0.43
CA PRO A 73 1.66 -16.47 -1.01
C PRO A 73 0.36 -16.14 -1.76
N LYS A 74 0.01 -17.00 -2.73
CA LYS A 74 -1.31 -17.01 -3.36
C LYS A 74 -2.32 -17.63 -2.41
N ALA A 75 -3.51 -17.04 -2.33
CA ALA A 75 -4.61 -17.54 -1.52
C ALA A 75 -5.93 -17.42 -2.28
N TYR A 76 -6.90 -18.26 -1.92
CA TYR A 76 -8.26 -18.17 -2.45
C TYR A 76 -9.03 -17.03 -1.79
N CYS A 77 -9.67 -16.20 -2.60
CA CYS A 77 -10.49 -15.08 -2.15
C CYS A 77 -11.98 -15.42 -2.32
N ASN A 78 -12.72 -15.55 -1.23
CA ASN A 78 -14.17 -15.83 -1.27
C ASN A 78 -14.99 -14.66 -1.85
N PHE A 79 -14.44 -13.44 -1.87
CA PHE A 79 -15.15 -12.28 -2.41
C PHE A 79 -15.15 -12.29 -3.94
N THR A 80 -13.98 -12.51 -4.55
CA THR A 80 -13.83 -12.55 -6.01
C THR A 80 -13.89 -13.95 -6.61
N ASN A 81 -13.98 -14.99 -5.77
CA ASN A 81 -13.98 -16.40 -6.14
C ASN A 81 -12.76 -16.86 -6.97
N GLU A 82 -11.60 -16.23 -6.76
CA GLU A 82 -10.37 -16.52 -7.50
C GLU A 82 -9.17 -16.79 -6.57
N ILE A 83 -8.14 -17.43 -7.10
CA ILE A 83 -6.84 -17.53 -6.43
C ILE A 83 -6.00 -16.32 -6.83
N SER A 84 -5.63 -15.46 -5.87
CA SER A 84 -4.81 -14.28 -6.12
C SER A 84 -3.66 -14.11 -5.15
N GLU A 85 -2.61 -13.40 -5.59
CA GLU A 85 -1.58 -12.88 -4.69
C GLU A 85 -2.13 -11.75 -3.83
N THR A 86 -1.49 -11.52 -2.69
CA THR A 86 -1.78 -10.35 -1.86
C THR A 86 -0.99 -9.15 -2.37
N TYR A 87 -1.66 -8.01 -2.49
CA TYR A 87 -1.05 -6.74 -2.88
C TYR A 87 -1.21 -5.70 -1.76
N PRO A 88 -0.32 -5.68 -0.75
CA PRO A 88 -0.48 -4.79 0.40
C PRO A 88 -0.35 -3.30 0.04
N SER A 89 -0.95 -2.44 0.86
CA SER A 89 -0.83 -0.98 0.75
C SER A 89 0.58 -0.45 1.00
N PHE A 90 1.45 -1.26 1.60
CA PHE A 90 2.81 -0.91 1.94
C PHE A 90 3.78 -1.98 1.47
N ALA A 91 4.88 -1.57 0.86
CA ALA A 91 6.01 -2.45 0.59
C ALA A 91 6.90 -2.52 1.83
N TRP A 92 7.20 -3.75 2.25
CA TRP A 92 8.16 -4.02 3.31
C TRP A 92 9.46 -4.52 2.66
N LEU A 93 10.47 -3.65 2.69
CA LEU A 93 11.76 -3.86 2.07
C LEU A 93 12.80 -4.17 3.15
N LYS A 94 13.69 -5.11 2.84
CA LYS A 94 14.91 -5.36 3.58
C LYS A 94 16.08 -4.89 2.74
N CYS A 95 16.95 -4.06 3.31
CA CYS A 95 18.21 -3.68 2.68
C CYS A 95 19.25 -4.77 2.95
N GLU A 96 19.88 -5.29 1.91
CA GLU A 96 20.87 -6.38 2.05
C GLU A 96 22.26 -5.86 2.46
N GLY A 97 22.49 -4.55 2.36
CA GLY A 97 23.72 -3.90 2.83
C GLY A 97 23.87 -3.85 4.36
N ASN A 98 25.03 -3.36 4.81
CA ASN A 98 25.30 -3.07 6.21
C ASN A 98 24.80 -1.68 6.65
N GLU A 99 24.27 -0.88 5.72
CA GLU A 99 23.71 0.45 6.04
C GLU A 99 22.28 0.35 6.59
N ASP A 100 21.92 1.34 7.41
CA ASP A 100 20.53 1.59 7.82
C ASP A 100 19.66 1.86 6.58
N GLY A 101 18.58 1.08 6.44
CA GLY A 101 17.75 1.12 5.25
C GLY A 101 17.00 2.43 5.05
N HIS A 102 16.64 3.09 6.16
CA HIS A 102 15.94 4.37 6.11
C HIS A 102 16.89 5.48 5.62
N ASN A 103 18.10 5.52 6.17
CA ASN A 103 19.13 6.46 5.75
C ASN A 103 19.55 6.24 4.29
N TYR A 104 19.66 4.99 3.86
CA TYR A 104 19.96 4.66 2.46
C TYR A 104 18.88 5.19 1.50
N LEU A 105 17.60 4.90 1.78
CA LEU A 105 16.49 5.44 0.98
C LEU A 105 16.42 6.97 1.04
N ARG A 106 16.77 7.58 2.16
CA ARG A 106 16.81 9.04 2.29
C ARG A 106 17.87 9.69 1.40
N LYS A 107 19.05 9.07 1.23
CA LYS A 107 20.08 9.53 0.27
C LYS A 107 19.55 9.53 -1.17
N LEU A 108 18.64 8.59 -1.49
CA LEU A 108 17.95 8.50 -2.78
C LEU A 108 16.72 9.43 -2.87
N ASN A 109 16.51 10.30 -1.88
CA ASN A 109 15.32 11.15 -1.75
C ASN A 109 14.00 10.36 -1.66
N ILE A 110 14.02 9.11 -1.19
CA ILE A 110 12.80 8.31 -0.99
C ILE A 110 12.36 8.43 0.47
N CYS A 111 11.12 8.87 0.69
CA CYS A 111 10.54 8.93 2.02
C CYS A 111 10.02 7.55 2.44
N SER A 112 10.56 7.01 3.52
CA SER A 112 10.18 5.71 4.08
C SER A 112 9.93 5.80 5.59
N ARG A 113 9.39 4.74 6.18
CA ARG A 113 9.32 4.58 7.64
C ARG A 113 10.31 3.51 8.09
N GLU A 114 11.08 3.84 9.12
CA GLU A 114 12.06 2.97 9.76
C GLU A 114 11.41 1.70 10.31
N GLY A 115 12.09 0.56 10.13
CA GLY A 115 11.65 -0.74 10.64
C GLY A 115 11.60 -0.79 12.17
N GLU A 116 12.50 -0.08 12.84
CA GLU A 116 12.59 -0.01 14.30
C GLU A 116 11.31 0.49 14.96
N ARG A 117 10.58 1.40 14.31
CA ARG A 117 9.26 1.87 14.78
C ARG A 117 8.20 0.77 14.82
N PHE A 118 8.43 -0.32 14.09
CA PHE A 118 7.58 -1.51 14.06
C PHE A 118 8.19 -2.68 14.86
N GLY A 119 9.28 -2.44 15.60
CA GLY A 119 10.00 -3.49 16.33
C GLY A 119 10.84 -4.41 15.46
N ALA A 120 11.18 -3.99 14.24
CA ALA A 120 12.07 -4.72 13.33
C ALA A 120 13.49 -4.12 13.34
N ASP A 121 14.42 -4.81 12.69
CA ASP A 121 15.81 -4.34 12.51
C ASP A 121 15.87 -3.08 11.61
N SER A 122 16.92 -2.26 11.79
CA SER A 122 17.15 -1.02 11.04
C SER A 122 17.37 -1.23 9.53
N LYS A 123 17.64 -2.46 9.10
CA LYS A 123 17.67 -2.85 7.69
C LYS A 123 16.29 -2.85 7.03
N PHE A 124 15.22 -2.92 7.81
CA PHE A 124 13.86 -2.92 7.28
C PHE A 124 13.28 -1.52 7.15
N VAL A 125 12.53 -1.32 6.07
CA VAL A 125 11.83 -0.07 5.80
C VAL A 125 10.46 -0.33 5.18
N ARG A 126 9.52 0.56 5.49
CA ARG A 126 8.18 0.57 4.91
C ARG A 126 8.02 1.72 3.93
N VAL A 127 7.58 1.41 2.71
CA VAL A 127 7.25 2.39 1.67
C VAL A 127 5.77 2.31 1.32
N SER A 128 5.13 3.45 1.07
CA SER A 128 3.70 3.51 0.70
C SER A 128 3.48 3.18 -0.78
N MET A 129 2.51 2.31 -1.06
CA MET A 129 2.08 1.97 -2.42
C MET A 129 0.82 2.72 -2.85
N LEU A 130 0.27 3.59 -1.98
CA LEU A 130 -1.01 4.28 -2.18
C LEU A 130 -0.87 5.80 -2.43
N GLY A 131 0.35 6.29 -2.71
CA GLY A 131 0.58 7.69 -3.07
C GLY A 131 -0.07 8.07 -4.41
N MET A 132 0.05 9.33 -4.84
CA MET A 132 -0.37 9.73 -6.19
C MET A 132 0.47 8.98 -7.24
N ASP A 133 -0.02 8.90 -8.48
CA ASP A 133 0.69 8.20 -9.55
C ASP A 133 2.07 8.82 -9.81
N ASP A 134 2.20 10.14 -9.75
CA ASP A 134 3.48 10.84 -9.92
C ASP A 134 4.48 10.46 -8.82
N ASP A 135 4.04 10.44 -7.56
CA ASP A 135 4.87 10.03 -6.42
C ASP A 135 5.34 8.57 -6.57
N PHE A 136 4.43 7.70 -7.02
CA PHE A 136 4.72 6.29 -7.22
C PHE A 136 5.69 6.08 -8.39
N ASN A 137 5.49 6.78 -9.51
CA ASN A 137 6.37 6.68 -10.67
C ASN A 137 7.78 7.19 -10.35
N GLU A 138 7.89 8.26 -9.58
CA GLU A 138 9.18 8.79 -9.13
C GLU A 138 9.87 7.83 -8.15
N LEU A 139 9.12 7.18 -7.25
CA LEU A 139 9.64 6.11 -6.39
C LEU A 139 10.24 4.97 -7.22
N VAL A 140 9.49 4.43 -8.18
CA VAL A 140 9.94 3.33 -9.05
C VAL A 140 11.20 3.73 -9.82
N LYS A 141 11.21 4.93 -10.42
CA LYS A 141 12.35 5.46 -11.15
C LYS A 141 13.60 5.56 -10.28
N ARG A 142 13.48 6.05 -9.04
CA ARG A 142 14.60 6.18 -8.11
C ARG A 142 15.14 4.81 -7.69
N LEU A 143 14.26 3.84 -7.45
CA LEU A 143 14.65 2.47 -7.10
C LEU A 143 15.35 1.75 -8.26
N SER A 144 14.87 1.88 -9.50
CA SER A 144 15.51 1.27 -10.67
C SER A 144 16.90 1.83 -10.98
N ASN A 145 17.18 3.08 -10.59
CA ASN A 145 18.49 3.71 -10.82
C ASN A 145 19.53 3.37 -9.75
N VAL A 146 19.14 2.61 -8.73
CA VAL A 146 20.07 2.14 -7.69
C VAL A 146 20.96 1.06 -8.28
N LYS A 147 22.28 1.24 -8.14
CA LYS A 147 23.29 0.23 -8.47
C LYS A 147 24.09 -0.09 -7.21
N ILE A 148 24.49 -1.35 -7.07
CA ILE A 148 25.51 -1.76 -6.11
C ILE A 148 26.82 -1.12 -6.56
N GLU A 149 27.42 -0.27 -5.72
CA GLU A 149 28.84 0.10 -5.84
C GLU A 149 29.73 -1.00 -5.27
#